data_AF-A0A963EYQ7-F1
#
_entry.id   AF-A0A963EYQ7-F1
#
_cell.length_a   1.000
_cell.length_b   1.000
_cell.length_c   1.000
_cell.angle_alpha   90.00
_cell.angle_beta   90.00
_cell.angle_gamma   90.00
#
_symmetry.space_group_name_H-M   'P 1'
#
loop_
_entity.id
_entity.type
_entity.pdbx_description
1 polymer ?
#
loop_
_entity_poly.entity_id
_entity_poly.type
_entity_poly.pdbx_seq_one_letter_code
_entity_poly.pdbx_strand_id
1 'polypeptide(L)' 'RKLLATTTVPIAQIGEECGFSSQSHFTACFKAAHASTPAGYRKHIRA' A
#
# COMPACT_ATOMS: atom_id res chain seq x y z
N ARG A 1 1.72 -9.70 0.08
CA ARG A 1 0.40 -9.77 -0.62
C ARG A 1 -0.81 -9.89 0.31
N LYS A 2 -0.76 -10.57 1.47
CA LYS A 2 -1.93 -10.74 2.37
C LYS A 2 -2.44 -9.44 3.05
N LEU A 3 -1.55 -8.51 3.41
CA LEU A 3 -1.94 -7.33 4.21
C LEU A 3 -2.86 -6.35 3.48
N LEU A 4 -2.72 -6.15 2.17
CA LEU A 4 -3.58 -5.21 1.43
C LEU A 4 -5.01 -5.72 1.20
N ALA A 5 -5.23 -7.04 1.33
CA ALA A 5 -6.52 -7.68 1.04
C ALA A 5 -7.46 -7.79 2.25
N THR A 6 -6.92 -7.89 3.47
CA THR A 6 -7.72 -8.32 4.65
C THR A 6 -7.91 -7.28 5.73
N THR A 7 -7.36 -6.07 5.59
CA THR A 7 -7.37 -5.14 6.73
C THR A 7 -7.72 -3.70 6.35
N THR A 8 -8.32 -2.98 7.30
CA THR A 8 -8.62 -1.54 7.28
C THR A 8 -7.41 -0.67 7.64
N VAL A 9 -6.25 -1.29 7.92
CA VAL A 9 -5.00 -0.60 8.29
C VAL A 9 -4.67 0.51 7.28
N PRO A 10 -4.37 1.73 7.74
CA PRO A 10 -3.96 2.83 6.88
C PRO A 10 -2.78 2.44 5.99
N ILE A 11 -2.75 2.93 4.75
CA ILE A 11 -1.62 2.72 3.82
C ILE A 11 -0.30 3.20 4.43
N ALA A 12 -0.34 4.24 5.28
CA ALA A 12 0.80 4.74 6.04
C ALA A 12 1.39 3.68 6.96
N GLN A 13 0.56 3.00 7.74
CA GLN A 13 0.99 1.97 8.69
C GLN A 13 1.51 0.71 7.98
N ILE A 14 0.95 0.36 6.80
CA ILE A 14 1.54 -0.69 5.94
C ILE A 14 2.94 -0.29 5.48
N GLY A 15 3.13 0.99 5.14
CA GLY A 15 4.43 1.54 4.80
C GLY A 15 5.42 1.40 5.96
N GLU A 16 5.02 1.80 7.17
CA GLU A 16 5.83 1.69 8.38
C GLU A 16 6.22 0.24 8.70
N GLU A 17 5.27 -0.70 8.62
CA GLU A 17 5.54 -2.14 8.80
C GLU A 17 6.48 -2.70 7.73
N CYS A 18 6.48 -2.12 6.52
CA CYS A 18 7.40 -2.47 5.45
C CYS A 18 8.77 -1.75 5.56
N GLY A 19 8.99 -0.94 6.61
CA GLY A 19 10.23 -0.21 6.84
C GLY A 19 10.33 1.14 6.09
N PHE A 20 9.22 1.65 5.56
CA PHE A 20 9.20 2.98 4.94
C PHE A 20 8.97 4.06 5.99
N SER A 21 9.80 5.10 5.93
CA SER A 21 9.75 6.26 6.82
C SER A 21 8.60 7.23 6.51
N SER A 22 7.89 7.07 5.39
CA SER A 22 6.67 7.82 5.12
C SER A 22 5.74 7.14 4.11
N GLN A 23 4.44 7.44 4.21
CA GLN A 23 3.41 6.98 3.27
C GLN A 23 3.71 7.38 1.81
N SER A 24 4.24 8.58 1.59
CA SER A 24 4.58 9.07 0.24
C SER A 24 5.71 8.25 -0.39
N HIS A 25 6.74 7.92 0.39
CA HIS A 25 7.86 7.09 -0.08
C HIS A 25 7.40 5.66 -0.38
N PHE A 26 6.58 5.08 0.50
CA PHE A 26 5.95 3.78 0.26
C PHE A 26 5.10 3.79 -1.02
N THR A 27 4.27 4.83 -1.21
CA THR A 27 3.40 4.95 -2.38
C THR A 27 4.19 5.07 -3.68
N ALA A 28 5.27 5.85 -3.68
CA ALA A 28 6.16 5.99 -4.83
C ALA A 28 6.84 4.65 -5.20
N CYS A 29 7.41 3.96 -4.21
CA CYS A 29 8.04 2.65 -4.43
C CYS A 29 7.03 1.59 -4.87
N PHE A 30 5.84 1.56 -4.25
CA PHE A 30 4.78 0.62 -4.63
C PHE A 30 4.27 0.89 -6.04
N LYS A 31 4.11 2.16 -6.42
CA LYS A 31 3.72 2.53 -7.79
C LYS A 31 4.81 2.16 -8.80
N ALA A 32 6.09 2.31 -8.46
CA ALA A 32 7.19 1.88 -9.31
C ALA A 32 7.23 0.34 -9.48
N ALA A 33 6.95 -0.42 -8.41
CA ALA A 33 6.99 -1.87 -8.43
C ALA A 33 5.72 -2.54 -9.02
N HIS A 34 4.55 -1.93 -8.84
CA HIS A 34 3.25 -2.53 -9.15
C HIS A 34 2.41 -1.70 -10.14
N ALA A 35 2.99 -0.67 -10.75
CA ALA A 35 2.33 0.24 -11.71
C ALA A 35 1.02 0.88 -11.22
N SER A 36 0.73 0.79 -9.92
CA SER A 36 -0.54 1.16 -9.31
C SER A 36 -0.29 1.68 -7.90
N THR A 37 -1.14 2.57 -7.40
CA THR A 37 -0.98 3.04 -6.01
C THR A 37 -1.56 2.00 -5.04
N PRO A 38 -1.05 1.91 -3.79
CA PRO A 38 -1.62 1.03 -2.77
C PRO A 38 -3.13 1.25 -2.57
N ALA A 39 -3.59 2.51 -2.66
CA ALA A 39 -5.00 2.88 -2.58
C ALA A 39 -5.81 2.37 -3.79
N GLY A 40 -5.28 2.49 -5.00
CA GLY A 40 -5.89 1.93 -6.21
C GLY A 40 -5.97 0.40 -6.13
N TYR A 41 -4.88 -0.24 -5.71
CA TYR A 41 -4.83 -1.69 -5.51
C TYR A 41 -5.84 -2.18 -4.46
N ARG A 42 -6.00 -1.47 -3.33
CA ARG A 42 -7.04 -1.74 -2.33
C ARG A 42 -8.45 -1.58 -2.90
N LYS A 43 -8.69 -0.58 -3.75
CA LYS A 43 -10.00 -0.38 -4.41
C LYS A 43 -10.32 -1.53 -5.36
N HIS A 44 -9.34 -2.03 -6.11
CA HIS A 44 -9.52 -3.17 -7.02
C HIS A 44 -9.80 -4.50 -6.30
N ILE A 45 -9.22 -4.73 -5.11
CA ILE A 45 -9.46 -5.97 -4.34
C ILE A 45 -10.81 -5.96 -3.62
N ARG A 46 -11.34 -4.78 -3.27
CA ARG A 46 -12.63 -4.64 -2.58
C ARG A 46 -13.85 -4.58 -3.52
N ALA A 47 -13.63 -4.48 -4.83
CA ALA A 47 -14.68 -4.56 -5.86
C ALA A 47 -14.96 -6.02 -6.20
#